data_AF-A0A382JA63-F1
#
_entry.id   AF-A0A382JA63-F1
#
_cell.length_a   1.000
_cell.length_b   1.000
_cell.length_c   1.000
_cell.angle_alpha   90.00
_cell.angle_beta   90.00
_cell.angle_gamma   90.00
#
_symmetry.space_group_name_H-M   'P 1'
#
loop_
_entity.id
_entity.type
_entity.pdbx_description
1 polymer ?
#
loop_
_entity_poly.entity_id
_entity_poly.type
_entity_poly.pdbx_seq_one_letter_code
_entity_poly.pdbx_strand_id
1 'polypeptide(L)'
;MDVKIRSTTILGVRKKGQIAIGGDGQVTFGDMAFKQKAIKVRKFKSEKGIILGGFAGAAADALTLFEKFDAKFDEYEGNLTRAVVELAKEWRTDKYLRHLEALLALMDKKHAFIVSGDGNVIEPDGPIIAIGSGGGFAQAAATAYMK
;
A
#
# COMPACT_ATOMS: atom_id res chain seq x y z
N MET A 1 -28.57 1.15 -2.44
CA MET A 1 -27.72 0.01 -2.82
C MET A 1 -26.30 0.52 -2.82
N ASP A 2 -25.49 0.16 -1.83
CA ASP A 2 -24.08 0.57 -1.79
C ASP A 2 -23.31 -0.15 -2.89
N VAL A 3 -22.84 0.60 -3.87
CA VAL A 3 -22.02 0.05 -4.95
C VAL A 3 -20.62 -0.16 -4.41
N LYS A 4 -20.26 -1.42 -4.15
CA LYS A 4 -18.93 -1.80 -3.66
C LYS A 4 -17.90 -1.60 -4.77
N ILE A 5 -16.97 -0.67 -4.58
CA ILE A 5 -15.82 -0.51 -5.49
C ILE A 5 -14.83 -1.64 -5.18
N ARG A 6 -14.59 -2.53 -6.14
CA ARG A 6 -13.52 -3.54 -5.99
C ARG A 6 -12.21 -2.93 -6.41
N SER A 7 -11.34 -2.76 -5.41
CA SER A 7 -10.01 -2.20 -5.59
C SER A 7 -9.05 -3.16 -6.27
N THR A 8 -8.11 -2.55 -6.97
CA THR A 8 -6.88 -3.12 -7.52
C THR A 8 -6.11 -3.94 -6.49
N THR A 9 -5.48 -5.00 -6.95
CA THR A 9 -4.58 -5.87 -6.20
C THR A 9 -3.16 -5.33 -6.28
N ILE A 10 -2.52 -5.18 -5.13
CA ILE A 10 -1.09 -4.86 -5.03
C ILE A 10 -0.37 -6.05 -4.41
N LEU A 11 0.79 -6.40 -4.95
CA LEU A 11 1.69 -7.44 -4.46
C LEU A 11 3.10 -6.87 -4.36
N GLY A 12 3.71 -6.99 -3.19
CA GLY A 12 5.11 -6.68 -2.93
C GLY A 12 5.89 -7.90 -2.50
N VAL A 13 7.14 -8.02 -2.96
CA VAL A 13 8.05 -9.12 -2.59
C VAL A 13 9.45 -8.60 -2.28
N ARG A 14 10.09 -9.23 -1.30
CA ARG A 14 11.50 -9.02 -0.94
C ARG A 14 12.28 -10.30 -1.21
N LYS A 15 13.27 -10.26 -2.10
CA LYS A 15 14.09 -11.43 -2.43
C LYS A 15 15.54 -11.00 -2.66
N LYS A 16 16.50 -11.70 -2.04
CA LYS A 16 17.94 -11.51 -2.27
C LYS A 16 18.39 -10.03 -2.19
N GLY A 17 17.94 -9.31 -1.15
CA GLY A 17 18.29 -7.89 -0.93
C GLY A 17 17.63 -6.89 -1.89
N GLN A 18 16.70 -7.36 -2.72
CA GLN A 18 15.93 -6.53 -3.66
C GLN A 18 14.45 -6.52 -3.28
N ILE A 19 13.77 -5.47 -3.73
CA ILE A 19 12.34 -5.26 -3.53
C ILE A 19 11.65 -5.03 -4.86
N ALA A 20 10.45 -5.57 -4.99
CA ALA A 20 9.58 -5.30 -6.12
C ALA A 20 8.15 -5.12 -5.61
N ILE A 21 7.42 -4.16 -6.17
CA ILE A 21 5.99 -3.99 -5.96
C ILE A 21 5.31 -3.90 -7.32
N GLY A 22 4.19 -4.57 -7.47
CA GLY A 22 3.37 -4.55 -8.67
C GLY A 22 1.91 -4.43 -8.27
N GLY A 23 1.12 -3.88 -9.18
CA GLY A 23 -0.33 -3.89 -9.06
C GLY A 23 -0.96 -4.05 -10.41
N ASP A 24 -2.16 -4.63 -10.45
CA ASP A 24 -2.96 -4.59 -11.67
C ASP A 24 -3.50 -3.16 -11.90
N GLY A 25 -4.23 -2.94 -12.99
CA GLY A 25 -4.76 -1.62 -13.34
C GLY A 25 -6.29 -1.55 -13.28
N GLN A 26 -6.96 -2.63 -12.87
CA GLN A 26 -8.41 -2.73 -12.95
C GLN A 26 -9.07 -1.90 -11.86
N VAL A 27 -10.06 -1.11 -12.28
CA VAL A 27 -10.99 -0.39 -11.41
C VAL A 27 -12.38 -0.88 -11.78
N THR A 28 -13.06 -1.51 -10.82
CA THR A 28 -14.40 -2.08 -11.01
C THR A 28 -15.40 -1.31 -10.15
N PHE A 29 -16.50 -0.85 -10.75
CA PHE A 29 -17.60 -0.17 -10.07
C PHE A 29 -18.83 -1.08 -10.15
N GLY A 30 -19.23 -1.68 -9.03
CA GLY A 30 -20.19 -2.79 -9.03
C GLY A 30 -19.59 -4.01 -9.76
N ASP A 31 -20.28 -4.48 -10.80
CA ASP A 31 -19.83 -5.61 -11.63
C ASP A 31 -19.14 -5.17 -12.93
N MET A 32 -19.00 -3.86 -13.18
CA MET A 32 -18.47 -3.33 -14.44
C MET A 32 -17.04 -2.81 -14.29
N ALA A 33 -16.14 -3.23 -15.18
CA ALA A 33 -14.77 -2.71 -15.25
C ALA A 33 -14.75 -1.35 -15.98
N PHE A 34 -14.34 -0.29 -15.28
CA PHE A 34 -14.33 1.08 -15.79
C PHE A 34 -12.98 1.54 -16.35
N LYS A 35 -11.86 1.05 -15.79
CA LYS A 35 -10.52 1.46 -16.20
C LYS A 35 -9.53 0.31 -16.00
N GLN A 36 -8.60 0.15 -16.95
CA GLN A 36 -7.58 -0.91 -16.94
C GLN A 36 -6.14 -0.41 -16.73
N LYS A 37 -5.91 0.92 -16.63
CA LYS A 37 -4.57 1.53 -16.55
C LYS A 37 -4.37 2.42 -15.31
N ALA A 38 -4.95 2.07 -14.16
CA ALA A 38 -4.67 2.80 -12.93
C ALA A 38 -3.25 2.47 -12.43
N ILE A 39 -2.39 3.47 -12.27
CA ILE A 39 -1.09 3.29 -11.60
C ILE A 39 -1.29 3.61 -10.13
N LYS A 40 -1.27 2.58 -9.27
CA LYS A 40 -1.46 2.71 -7.82
C LYS A 40 -0.24 2.29 -7.02
N VAL A 41 0.92 2.22 -7.69
CA VAL A 41 2.22 2.00 -7.07
C VAL A 41 3.07 3.25 -7.22
N ARG A 42 3.84 3.60 -6.19
CA ARG A 42 4.73 4.75 -6.18
C ARG A 42 6.06 4.39 -5.55
N LYS A 43 7.13 5.03 -6.02
CA LYS A 43 8.46 4.94 -5.45
C LYS A 43 8.76 6.23 -4.70
N PHE A 44 9.19 6.09 -3.45
CA PHE A 44 9.68 7.18 -2.61
C PHE A 44 11.19 7.04 -2.46
N LYS A 45 11.90 8.16 -2.48
CA LYS A 45 13.35 8.21 -2.40
C LYS A 45 13.75 9.22 -1.35
N SER A 46 14.60 8.81 -0.42
CA SER A 46 15.34 9.71 0.46
C SER A 46 16.83 9.36 0.39
N GLU A 47 17.66 10.15 1.07
CA GLU A 47 19.09 9.85 1.20
C GLU A 47 19.37 8.50 1.87
N LYS A 48 18.46 8.04 2.76
CA LYS A 48 18.63 6.78 3.49
C LYS A 48 18.12 5.56 2.73
N GLY A 49 17.37 5.73 1.64
CA GLY A 49 16.95 4.60 0.83
C GLY A 49 15.74 4.81 -0.08
N ILE A 50 15.25 3.68 -0.59
CA ILE A 50 14.11 3.60 -1.50
C ILE A 50 12.99 2.85 -0.80
N ILE A 51 11.80 3.44 -0.78
CA ILE A 51 10.55 2.78 -0.39
C ILE A 51 9.71 2.56 -1.64
N LEU A 52 9.07 1.40 -1.70
CA LEU A 52 8.01 1.12 -2.66
C LEU A 52 6.68 1.08 -1.94
N GLY A 53 5.69 1.79 -2.46
CA GLY A 53 4.35 1.83 -1.90
C GLY A 53 3.28 1.48 -2.92
N GLY A 54 2.15 0.97 -2.44
CA GLY A 54 0.98 0.74 -3.27
C GLY A 54 -0.32 0.86 -2.47
N PHE A 55 -1.40 1.27 -3.16
CA PHE A 55 -2.66 1.59 -2.52
C PHE A 55 -3.84 0.88 -3.17
N ALA A 56 -4.70 0.25 -2.36
CA ALA A 56 -5.86 -0.50 -2.81
C ALA A 56 -7.17 0.27 -2.58
N GLY A 57 -7.29 1.47 -3.15
CA GLY A 57 -8.48 2.33 -3.05
C GLY A 57 -8.65 3.29 -4.22
N ALA A 58 -9.38 4.39 -4.03
CA ALA A 58 -9.53 5.41 -5.08
C ALA A 58 -8.21 6.13 -5.37
N ALA A 59 -8.04 6.60 -6.61
CA ALA A 59 -6.78 7.23 -7.02
C ALA A 59 -6.50 8.57 -6.32
N ALA A 60 -7.55 9.33 -5.99
CA ALA A 60 -7.42 10.60 -5.28
C ALA A 60 -6.88 10.38 -3.85
N ASP A 61 -7.47 9.44 -3.10
CA ASP A 61 -7.02 9.08 -1.76
C ASP A 61 -5.57 8.56 -1.76
N ALA A 62 -5.21 7.78 -2.79
CA ALA A 62 -3.86 7.29 -2.98
C ALA A 62 -2.85 8.44 -3.06
N LEU A 63 -3.16 9.47 -3.86
CA LEU A 63 -2.28 10.62 -4.05
C LEU A 63 -2.07 11.34 -2.72
N THR A 64 -3.15 11.64 -2.00
CA THR A 64 -3.09 12.33 -0.71
C THR A 64 -2.31 11.54 0.34
N LEU A 65 -2.54 10.23 0.45
CA LEU A 65 -1.82 9.39 1.42
C LEU A 65 -0.36 9.21 1.06
N PHE A 66 -0.03 9.13 -0.23
CA PHE A 66 1.35 9.11 -0.68
C PHE A 66 2.09 10.41 -0.36
N GLU A 67 1.46 11.57 -0.55
CA GLU A 67 2.05 12.87 -0.20
C GLU A 67 2.26 13.01 1.32
N LYS A 68 1.27 12.61 2.12
CA LYS A 68 1.40 12.57 3.59
C LYS A 68 2.52 11.63 4.03
N PHE A 69 2.63 10.45 3.42
CA PHE A 69 3.71 9.52 3.71
C PHE A 69 5.08 10.10 3.34
N ASP A 70 5.23 10.70 2.15
CA ASP A 70 6.49 11.30 1.68
C ASP A 70 6.98 12.36 2.67
N ALA A 71 6.08 13.25 3.10
CA ALA A 71 6.38 14.26 4.10
C ALA A 71 6.83 13.66 5.44
N LYS A 72 6.16 12.60 5.93
CA LYS A 72 6.56 11.90 7.16
C LYS A 72 7.89 11.16 6.98
N PHE A 73 8.10 10.57 5.82
CA PHE A 73 9.34 9.86 5.51
C PHE A 73 10.53 10.81 5.51
N ASP A 74 10.39 12.01 4.97
CA ASP A 74 11.41 13.06 5.03
C ASP A 74 11.56 13.63 6.46
N GLU A 75 10.45 13.91 7.16
CA GLU A 75 10.45 14.42 8.55
C GLU A 75 11.23 13.49 9.50
N TYR A 76 11.10 12.17 9.32
CA TYR A 76 11.82 11.17 10.12
C TYR A 76 13.08 10.65 9.44
N GLU A 77 13.66 11.46 8.55
CA GLU A 77 14.94 11.22 7.89
C GLU A 77 15.04 9.81 7.29
N GLY A 78 14.02 9.37 6.56
CA GLY A 78 13.99 8.06 5.92
C GLY A 78 13.76 6.86 6.86
N ASN A 79 13.35 7.07 8.11
CA ASN A 79 12.96 5.96 8.99
C ASN A 79 11.55 5.45 8.65
N LEU A 80 11.47 4.35 7.90
CA LEU A 80 10.20 3.77 7.45
C LEU A 80 9.25 3.46 8.60
N THR A 81 9.71 2.75 9.63
CA THR A 81 8.86 2.31 10.75
C THR A 81 8.23 3.50 11.47
N ARG A 82 9.03 4.54 11.73
CA ARG A 82 8.55 5.76 12.39
C ARG A 82 7.58 6.54 11.50
N ALA A 83 7.91 6.71 10.22
CA ALA A 83 7.04 7.39 9.26
C ALA A 83 5.68 6.70 9.11
N VAL A 84 5.65 5.36 9.08
CA VAL A 84 4.43 4.56 9.00
C VAL A 84 3.55 4.74 10.24
N VAL A 85 4.14 4.69 11.43
CA VAL A 85 3.39 4.85 12.70
C VAL A 85 2.78 6.25 12.79
N GLU A 86 3.54 7.29 12.42
CA GLU A 86 3.04 8.66 12.48
C GLU A 86 2.00 8.94 11.39
N LEU A 87 2.15 8.37 10.19
CA LEU A 87 1.11 8.38 9.17
C LEU A 87 -0.18 7.73 9.68
N ALA A 88 -0.10 6.57 10.33
CA ALA A 88 -1.28 5.86 10.84
C ALA A 88 -2.02 6.67 11.91
N LYS A 89 -1.29 7.35 12.80
CA LYS A 89 -1.87 8.28 13.78
C LYS A 89 -2.59 9.43 13.09
N GLU A 90 -1.93 10.08 12.12
CA GLU A 90 -2.52 11.18 11.36
C GLU A 90 -3.78 10.73 10.61
N TRP A 91 -3.70 9.63 9.88
CA TRP A 91 -4.81 9.07 9.10
C TRP A 91 -6.02 8.76 9.99
N ARG A 92 -5.81 8.15 11.16
CA ARG A 92 -6.89 7.86 12.12
C ARG A 92 -7.63 9.11 12.60
N THR A 93 -6.92 10.22 12.74
CA THR A 93 -7.49 11.50 13.21
C THR A 93 -8.09 12.35 12.09
N ASP A 94 -7.73 12.07 10.83
CA ASP A 94 -8.20 12.82 9.68
C ASP A 94 -9.70 12.58 9.45
N LYS A 95 -10.49 13.65 9.49
CA LYS A 95 -11.95 13.60 9.39
C LYS A 95 -12.43 12.91 8.12
N TYR A 96 -11.71 13.06 7.01
CA TYR A 96 -12.10 12.53 5.71
C TYR A 96 -11.49 11.15 5.47
N LEU A 97 -10.20 10.98 5.77
CA LEU A 97 -9.48 9.77 5.41
C LEU A 97 -9.77 8.58 6.34
N ARG A 98 -10.16 8.81 7.60
CA ARG A 98 -10.36 7.73 8.60
C ARG A 98 -11.46 6.71 8.25
N HIS A 99 -12.37 7.07 7.35
CA HIS A 99 -13.48 6.20 6.92
C HIS A 99 -13.18 5.43 5.63
N LEU A 100 -11.95 5.55 5.10
CA LEU A 100 -11.53 4.82 3.91
C LEU A 100 -11.37 3.32 4.23
N GLU A 101 -12.09 2.47 3.49
CA GLU A 101 -11.94 1.01 3.53
C GLU A 101 -10.71 0.51 2.75
N ALA A 102 -9.77 1.41 2.41
CA ALA A 102 -8.61 1.10 1.60
C ALA A 102 -7.38 0.79 2.45
N LEU A 103 -6.48 -0.02 1.89
CA LEU A 103 -5.20 -0.37 2.50
C LEU A 103 -4.05 0.29 1.75
N LEU A 104 -3.01 0.68 2.49
CA LEU A 104 -1.74 1.16 2.00
C LEU A 104 -0.65 0.14 2.35
N ALA A 105 0.08 -0.34 1.35
CA ALA A 105 1.26 -1.18 1.52
C ALA A 105 2.52 -0.33 1.30
N LEU A 106 3.49 -0.41 2.20
CA LEU A 106 4.78 0.29 2.12
C LEU A 106 5.90 -0.68 2.45
N MET A 107 7.00 -0.69 1.68
CA MET A 107 8.10 -1.61 1.92
C MET A 107 9.47 -1.06 1.52
N ASP A 108 10.48 -1.45 2.29
CA ASP A 108 11.89 -1.33 1.94
C ASP A 108 12.56 -2.72 1.92
N LYS A 109 13.89 -2.74 1.83
CA LYS A 109 14.67 -3.99 1.79
C LYS A 109 14.58 -4.85 3.07
N LYS A 110 14.13 -4.28 4.19
CA LYS A 110 14.11 -4.87 5.54
C LYS A 110 12.68 -5.04 6.08
N HIS A 111 11.85 -4.01 5.96
CA HIS A 111 10.53 -3.87 6.58
C HIS A 111 9.43 -3.66 5.55
N ALA A 112 8.22 -4.10 5.89
CA ALA A 112 7.03 -3.95 5.06
C ALA A 112 5.82 -3.80 5.96
N PHE A 113 4.95 -2.86 5.63
CA PHE A 113 3.81 -2.49 6.47
C PHE A 113 2.55 -2.38 5.64
N ILE A 114 1.45 -2.89 6.19
CA ILE A 114 0.09 -2.59 5.77
C ILE A 114 -0.49 -1.57 6.76
N VAL A 115 -1.05 -0.48 6.25
CA VAL A 115 -1.66 0.60 7.02
C VAL A 115 -3.10 0.82 6.57
N SER A 116 -3.99 1.05 7.53
CA SER A 116 -5.42 1.33 7.29
C SER A 116 -5.90 2.60 7.99
N GLY A 117 -7.06 3.11 7.57
CA GLY A 117 -7.61 4.38 8.06
C GLY A 117 -8.08 4.40 9.50
N ASP A 118 -8.24 3.23 10.13
CA ASP A 118 -8.49 3.10 11.57
C ASP A 118 -7.21 3.21 12.43
N GLY A 119 -6.04 3.36 11.78
CA GLY A 119 -4.74 3.51 12.42
C GLY A 119 -4.04 2.20 12.74
N ASN A 120 -4.51 1.06 12.21
CA ASN A 120 -3.78 -0.20 12.34
C ASN A 120 -2.53 -0.20 11.45
N VAL A 121 -1.44 -0.74 12.01
CA VAL A 121 -0.17 -0.96 11.33
C VAL A 121 0.21 -2.43 11.51
N ILE A 122 0.37 -3.15 10.40
CA ILE A 122 0.65 -4.58 10.41
C ILE A 122 1.94 -4.84 9.62
N GLU A 123 2.93 -5.45 10.25
CA GLU A 123 4.13 -5.96 9.58
C GLU A 123 4.00 -7.46 9.35
N PRO A 124 3.97 -7.95 8.10
CA PRO A 124 3.97 -9.39 7.83
C PRO A 124 5.30 -10.04 8.20
N ASP A 125 5.26 -11.23 8.80
CA ASP A 125 6.46 -12.01 9.15
C ASP A 125 7.31 -12.39 7.92
N GLY A 126 6.65 -12.53 6.76
CA GLY A 126 7.25 -13.02 5.53
C GLY A 126 7.76 -11.92 4.59
N PRO A 127 8.48 -12.31 3.52
CA PRO A 127 8.96 -11.37 2.52
C PRO A 127 7.88 -10.83 1.57
N ILE A 128 6.63 -11.26 1.71
CA ILE A 128 5.52 -11.00 0.79
C ILE A 128 4.47 -10.14 1.48
N ILE A 129 3.98 -9.13 0.78
CA ILE A 129 2.86 -8.27 1.20
C ILE A 129 1.84 -8.22 0.07
N ALA A 130 0.56 -8.32 0.37
CA ALA A 130 -0.50 -8.21 -0.63
C ALA A 130 -1.73 -7.50 -0.05
N ILE A 131 -2.37 -6.65 -0.85
CA ILE A 131 -3.58 -5.93 -0.49
C ILE A 131 -4.53 -5.85 -1.69
N GLY A 132 -5.80 -5.50 -1.44
CA GLY A 132 -6.82 -5.35 -2.47
C GLY A 132 -7.60 -6.63 -2.78
N SER A 133 -8.47 -6.58 -3.78
CA SER A 133 -9.49 -7.62 -4.02
C SER A 133 -8.91 -9.01 -4.31
N GLY A 134 -7.75 -9.08 -4.97
CA GLY A 134 -7.04 -10.32 -5.27
C GLY A 134 -5.90 -10.65 -4.30
N GLY A 135 -5.77 -9.93 -3.18
CA GLY A 135 -4.59 -9.99 -2.30
C GLY A 135 -4.24 -11.40 -1.84
N GLY A 136 -5.23 -12.18 -1.37
CA GLY A 136 -5.02 -13.55 -0.92
C GLY A 136 -4.52 -14.50 -2.02
N PHE A 137 -5.06 -14.37 -3.25
CA PHE A 137 -4.61 -15.17 -4.39
C PHE A 137 -3.17 -14.81 -4.80
N ALA A 138 -2.87 -13.51 -4.86
CA ALA A 138 -1.54 -13.01 -5.19
C ALA A 138 -0.50 -13.46 -4.14
N GLN A 139 -0.86 -13.40 -2.87
CA GLN A 139 -0.01 -13.85 -1.76
C GLN A 139 0.24 -15.36 -1.83
N ALA A 140 -0.78 -16.17 -2.10
CA ALA A 140 -0.64 -17.63 -2.23
C ALA A 140 0.28 -18.00 -3.41
N ALA A 141 0.07 -17.38 -4.58
CA ALA A 141 0.90 -17.60 -5.77
C ALA A 141 2.36 -17.18 -5.53
N ALA A 142 2.59 -16.00 -4.95
CA ALA A 142 3.93 -15.54 -4.60
C ALA A 142 4.60 -16.46 -3.58
N THR A 143 3.86 -16.94 -2.57
CA THR A 143 4.40 -17.86 -1.57
C THR A 143 4.84 -19.17 -2.21
N ALA A 144 4.05 -19.72 -3.15
CA ALA A 144 4.43 -20.92 -3.89
C ALA A 144 5.66 -20.72 -4.78
N TYR A 145 5.77 -19.56 -5.44
CA TYR A 145 6.90 -19.22 -6.32
C TYR A 145 8.20 -18.86 -5.57
N MET A 146 8.08 -18.41 -4.32
CA MET A 146 9.21 -17.94 -3.52
C MET A 146 9.89 -19.04 -2.71
N LYS A 147 9.25 -20.20 -2.56
CA LYS A 147 9.89 -21.44 -2.12
C LYS A 147 10.87 -21.94 -3.17
#